data_AF-A0A9E4E403-F1
#
_entry.id   AF-A0A9E4E403-F1
#
_cell.length_a   1.000
_cell.length_b   1.000
_cell.length_c   1.000
_cell.angle_alpha   90.00
_cell.angle_beta   90.00
_cell.angle_gamma   90.00
#
_symmetry.space_group_name_H-M   'P 1'
#
loop_
_entity.id
_entity.type
_entity.pdbx_description
1 polymer ?
#
loop_
_entity_poly.entity_id
_entity_poly.type
_entity_poly.pdbx_seq_one_letter_code
_entity_poly.pdbx_strand_id
1 'polypeptide(L)'
;MKEYRNNSFRYRNKYTHRQMKQSVLTIFCFRDANGLSLVSTLWILTILSVLAMQLLYSFQLENNAQRNFVDREKYHYAAKAGFEWGVAKLGMDETNFDSLGETWAEPVQQQIDDGIQTGNLLTYQVAIIDEASKININTAGEDLIRNLLSFLGVQPENNETGDLAVRIVEGRPYRTVRDVAKVEGMTMEILYGIQQQAVAEPVTSESESILQQPPSLTTTSIGGLVNMATVYSVDANTDANGQQRVNINTANAQQLTQIRGNNNQSVFTQAEANAVIQQRDFSGLSALLDVPAISDQVFNNISSNITVEDKAPENNNNNGEENQNGGRNEGFGGNGGGNNQEPEDELININTADSDELQELQGIDKGIADRIVAHRDSQGSFQNINAIRDVKVMTVQEFAGIVDKIAIKDGQTVEGLVNINTAPLEILQLLPGMDQQKAQAIITWREQENPDDQSNTENPVRGTPFNNLSQLLQVEGVDTQSFRQVVDWVTYRSHGYRIESAAVDLNGKIIATYRGIVVRNGSQLNVTYWRQD
;
A
#
# COMPACT_ATOMS: atom_id res chain seq x y z
N MET A 1 55.56 -16.83 -50.62
CA MET A 1 56.53 -16.37 -51.65
C MET A 1 56.56 -17.41 -52.76
N LYS A 2 56.33 -16.97 -54.00
CA LYS A 2 56.66 -17.62 -55.29
C LYS A 2 55.87 -18.88 -55.75
N GLU A 3 55.04 -18.62 -56.76
CA GLU A 3 54.96 -19.35 -58.03
C GLU A 3 56.26 -20.06 -58.42
N TYR A 4 56.20 -21.22 -59.07
CA TYR A 4 56.41 -21.33 -60.52
C TYR A 4 56.31 -22.80 -61.00
N ARG A 5 55.71 -22.92 -62.19
CA ARG A 5 55.73 -23.99 -63.20
C ARG A 5 56.99 -24.88 -63.19
N ASN A 6 56.87 -26.16 -63.57
CA ASN A 6 57.03 -26.61 -64.98
C ASN A 6 56.98 -28.14 -65.16
N ASN A 7 56.32 -28.56 -66.25
CA ASN A 7 56.63 -29.64 -67.19
C ASN A 7 57.40 -30.90 -66.76
N SER A 8 56.90 -32.09 -67.17
CA SER A 8 57.39 -32.76 -68.41
C SER A 8 56.90 -34.22 -68.58
N PHE A 9 56.45 -34.53 -69.83
CA PHE A 9 56.66 -35.76 -70.62
C PHE A 9 56.09 -37.11 -70.09
N ARG A 10 55.63 -38.09 -70.87
CA ARG A 10 55.34 -38.41 -72.30
C ARG A 10 54.79 -39.86 -72.25
N TYR A 11 53.95 -40.31 -73.18
CA TYR A 11 54.05 -41.58 -73.95
C TYR A 11 52.86 -41.65 -74.92
N ARG A 12 53.05 -41.35 -76.23
CA ARG A 12 53.37 -42.26 -77.36
C ARG A 12 52.12 -43.03 -77.85
N ASN A 13 51.36 -42.47 -78.81
CA ASN A 13 51.53 -42.58 -80.27
C ASN A 13 51.34 -44.00 -80.82
N LYS A 14 50.22 -44.24 -81.52
CA LYS A 14 50.15 -45.02 -82.77
C LYS A 14 49.03 -44.50 -83.66
N TYR A 15 49.41 -43.73 -84.68
CA TYR A 15 48.62 -43.51 -85.89
C TYR A 15 48.78 -44.72 -86.82
N THR A 16 47.68 -45.15 -87.45
CA THR A 16 47.71 -45.85 -88.73
C THR A 16 46.64 -45.28 -89.66
N HIS A 17 47.13 -44.75 -90.78
CA HIS A 17 46.42 -44.14 -91.90
C HIS A 17 45.69 -45.17 -92.78
N ARG A 18 44.52 -44.77 -93.31
CA ARG A 18 44.04 -45.02 -94.69
C ARG A 18 42.83 -44.11 -94.95
N GLN A 19 43.00 -42.95 -95.61
CA GLN A 19 42.76 -42.68 -97.04
C GLN A 19 41.32 -43.01 -97.51
N MET A 20 40.58 -42.19 -98.27
CA MET A 20 40.72 -40.83 -98.83
C MET A 20 39.38 -40.48 -99.53
N LYS A 21 39.19 -39.18 -99.83
CA LYS A 21 38.16 -38.50 -100.67
C LYS A 21 37.00 -37.89 -99.88
N GLN A 22 36.49 -36.69 -100.13
CA GLN A 22 36.92 -35.44 -100.80
C GLN A 22 35.68 -34.53 -100.67
N SER A 23 35.85 -33.23 -100.33
CA SER A 23 34.87 -32.14 -100.57
C SER A 23 33.56 -32.24 -99.75
N VAL A 24 33.10 -31.22 -99.03
CA VAL A 24 32.67 -29.90 -99.53
C VAL A 24 32.66 -28.90 -98.36
N LEU A 25 33.10 -27.69 -98.67
CA LEU A 25 32.90 -26.47 -97.89
C LEU A 25 31.39 -26.22 -97.73
N THR A 26 30.79 -26.51 -96.57
CA THR A 26 29.41 -26.08 -96.28
C THR A 26 29.47 -24.87 -95.36
N ILE A 27 29.41 -23.71 -96.02
CA ILE A 27 28.97 -22.43 -95.47
C ILE A 27 27.72 -22.70 -94.63
N PHE A 28 27.79 -22.46 -93.31
CA PHE A 28 26.60 -22.33 -92.47
C PHE A 28 25.86 -21.05 -92.88
N CYS A 29 25.16 -21.11 -94.00
CA CYS A 29 24.07 -20.19 -94.29
C CYS A 29 22.92 -20.61 -93.37
N PHE A 30 22.77 -19.92 -92.24
CA PHE A 30 21.53 -19.90 -91.49
C PHE A 30 20.41 -19.46 -92.44
N ARG A 31 19.53 -20.40 -92.78
CA ARG A 31 18.29 -20.14 -93.50
C ARG A 31 17.17 -20.94 -92.84
N ASP A 32 16.71 -20.39 -91.72
CA ASP A 32 15.30 -20.09 -91.42
C ASP A 32 15.22 -19.44 -90.03
N ALA A 33 15.03 -18.12 -90.01
CA ALA A 33 15.07 -17.26 -88.81
C ALA A 33 13.76 -17.28 -87.99
N ASN A 34 12.98 -18.37 -88.02
CA ASN A 34 11.64 -18.40 -87.43
C ASN A 34 11.52 -19.21 -86.12
N GLY A 35 12.56 -19.97 -85.71
CA GLY A 35 12.53 -20.81 -84.49
C GLY A 35 13.32 -20.28 -83.28
N LEU A 36 14.39 -19.51 -83.51
CA LEU A 36 15.28 -18.98 -82.47
C LEU A 36 14.67 -17.79 -81.70
N SER A 37 13.80 -17.03 -82.38
CA SER A 37 13.01 -15.96 -81.76
C SER A 37 12.05 -16.50 -80.71
N LEU A 38 11.38 -17.62 -80.98
CA LEU A 38 10.39 -18.23 -80.07
C LEU A 38 11.03 -18.69 -78.76
N VAL A 39 12.18 -19.36 -78.83
CA VAL A 39 12.90 -19.83 -77.63
C VAL A 39 13.40 -18.65 -76.79
N SER A 40 13.94 -17.60 -77.42
CA SER A 40 14.38 -16.40 -76.72
C SER A 40 13.20 -15.65 -76.08
N THR A 41 12.07 -15.54 -76.79
CA THR A 41 10.86 -14.93 -76.22
C THR A 41 10.30 -15.75 -75.06
N LEU A 42 10.35 -17.09 -75.14
CA LEU A 42 9.85 -17.95 -74.07
C LEU A 42 10.74 -17.84 -72.83
N TRP A 43 12.07 -17.80 -73.00
CA TRP A 43 12.99 -17.55 -71.88
C TRP A 43 12.80 -16.17 -71.27
N ILE A 44 12.66 -15.12 -72.09
CA ILE A 44 12.37 -13.76 -71.59
C ILE A 44 11.04 -13.75 -70.83
N LEU A 45 9.99 -14.39 -71.36
CA LEU A 45 8.70 -14.50 -70.68
C LEU A 45 8.83 -15.26 -69.36
N THR A 46 9.56 -16.38 -69.30
CA THR A 46 9.74 -17.12 -68.05
C THR A 46 10.47 -16.29 -66.98
N ILE A 47 11.54 -15.59 -67.35
CA ILE A 47 12.27 -14.72 -66.45
C ILE A 47 11.38 -13.57 -65.98
N LEU A 48 10.64 -12.94 -66.90
CA LEU A 48 9.73 -11.84 -66.60
C LEU A 48 8.58 -12.31 -65.69
N SER A 49 8.05 -13.53 -65.89
CA SER A 49 7.04 -14.13 -65.03
C SER A 49 7.56 -14.40 -63.62
N VAL A 50 8.79 -14.91 -63.47
CA VAL A 50 9.41 -15.13 -62.15
C VAL A 50 9.66 -13.79 -61.44
N LEU A 51 10.18 -12.77 -62.15
CA LEU A 51 10.37 -11.42 -61.61
C LEU A 51 9.03 -10.79 -61.20
N ALA A 52 8.00 -10.92 -62.04
CA ALA A 52 6.66 -10.43 -61.73
C ALA A 52 6.06 -11.14 -60.51
N MET A 53 6.22 -12.46 -60.40
CA MET A 53 5.75 -13.23 -59.25
C MET A 53 6.44 -12.78 -57.95
N GLN A 54 7.76 -12.58 -57.97
CA GLN A 54 8.52 -12.09 -56.81
C GLN A 54 8.04 -10.69 -56.37
N LEU A 55 7.79 -9.80 -57.31
CA LEU A 55 7.33 -8.44 -57.04
C LEU A 55 5.90 -8.43 -56.48
N LEU A 56 5.00 -9.27 -57.02
CA LEU A 56 3.65 -9.45 -56.47
C LEU A 56 3.69 -10.02 -55.04
N TYR A 57 4.55 -11.02 -54.79
CA TYR A 57 4.73 -11.58 -53.45
C TYR A 57 5.25 -10.52 -52.47
N SER A 58 6.25 -9.73 -52.87
CA SER A 58 6.77 -8.62 -52.07
C SER A 58 5.70 -7.59 -51.73
N PHE A 59 4.87 -7.20 -52.70
CA PHE A 59 3.78 -6.25 -52.47
C PHE A 59 2.68 -6.81 -51.58
N GLN A 60 2.36 -8.11 -51.67
CA GLN A 60 1.41 -8.73 -50.75
C GLN A 60 1.95 -8.74 -49.32
N LEU A 61 3.22 -9.11 -49.13
CA LEU A 61 3.87 -9.09 -47.82
C LEU A 61 3.88 -7.68 -47.22
N GLU A 62 4.25 -6.67 -48.02
CA GLU A 62 4.27 -5.27 -47.60
C GLU A 62 2.87 -4.74 -47.27
N ASN A 63 1.87 -5.02 -48.11
CA ASN A 63 0.48 -4.63 -47.83
C ASN A 63 -0.04 -5.28 -46.54
N ASN A 64 0.29 -6.54 -46.30
CA ASN A 64 -0.10 -7.22 -45.06
C ASN A 64 0.62 -6.61 -43.84
N ALA A 65 1.90 -6.27 -43.97
CA ALA A 65 2.64 -5.59 -42.91
C ALA A 65 2.08 -4.20 -42.60
N GLN A 66 1.73 -3.41 -43.63
CA GLN A 66 1.13 -2.09 -43.47
C GLN A 66 -0.26 -2.17 -42.82
N ARG A 67 -1.09 -3.14 -43.22
CA ARG A 67 -2.40 -3.38 -42.58
C ARG A 67 -2.26 -3.75 -41.11
N ASN A 68 -1.38 -4.70 -40.80
CA ASN A 68 -1.11 -5.10 -39.43
C ASN A 68 -0.57 -3.94 -38.57
N PHE A 69 0.25 -3.05 -39.16
CA PHE A 69 0.72 -1.86 -38.48
C PHE A 69 -0.43 -0.91 -38.15
N VAL A 70 -1.27 -0.59 -39.12
CA VAL A 70 -2.45 0.28 -38.92
C VAL A 70 -3.41 -0.32 -37.89
N ASP A 71 -3.70 -1.62 -37.99
CA ASP A 71 -4.59 -2.30 -37.05
C ASP A 71 -4.01 -2.27 -35.63
N ARG A 72 -2.70 -2.53 -35.47
CA ARG A 72 -2.04 -2.42 -34.16
C ARG A 72 -2.13 -1.01 -33.59
N GLU A 73 -1.91 0.03 -34.38
CA GLU A 73 -2.07 1.42 -33.95
C GLU A 73 -3.49 1.72 -33.47
N LYS A 74 -4.51 1.23 -34.19
CA LYS A 74 -5.91 1.37 -33.76
C LYS A 74 -6.15 0.76 -32.37
N TYR A 75 -5.65 -0.45 -32.13
CA TYR A 75 -5.75 -1.09 -30.81
C TYR A 75 -5.00 -0.30 -29.72
N HIS A 76 -3.85 0.32 -30.04
CA HIS A 76 -3.17 1.19 -29.09
C HIS A 76 -4.01 2.42 -28.69
N TYR A 77 -4.67 3.06 -29.65
CA TYR A 77 -5.58 4.18 -29.34
C TYR A 77 -6.83 3.73 -28.58
N ALA A 78 -7.37 2.55 -28.87
CA ALA A 78 -8.47 1.97 -28.08
C ALA A 78 -8.04 1.71 -26.63
N ALA A 79 -6.84 1.16 -26.40
CA ALA A 79 -6.30 0.98 -25.06
C ALA A 79 -6.10 2.33 -24.34
N LYS A 80 -5.58 3.34 -25.05
CA LYS A 80 -5.45 4.69 -24.50
C LYS A 80 -6.81 5.30 -24.13
N ALA A 81 -7.84 5.12 -24.97
CA ALA A 81 -9.18 5.60 -24.67
C ALA A 81 -9.73 4.96 -23.38
N GLY A 82 -9.51 3.66 -23.18
CA GLY A 82 -9.84 3.01 -21.92
C GLY A 82 -9.07 3.55 -20.71
N PHE A 83 -7.80 3.91 -20.88
CA PHE A 83 -7.03 4.56 -19.82
C PHE A 83 -7.60 5.94 -19.45
N GLU A 84 -7.90 6.78 -20.44
CA GLU A 84 -8.52 8.10 -20.21
C GLU A 84 -9.92 7.98 -19.60
N TRP A 85 -10.69 6.96 -19.99
CA TRP A 85 -11.97 6.63 -19.34
C TRP A 85 -11.78 6.35 -17.86
N GLY A 86 -10.76 5.56 -17.48
CA GLY A 86 -10.44 5.28 -16.09
C GLY A 86 -10.03 6.52 -15.30
N VAL A 87 -9.25 7.42 -15.91
CA VAL A 87 -8.88 8.71 -15.29
C VAL A 87 -10.13 9.55 -15.04
N ALA A 88 -11.02 9.64 -16.04
CA ALA A 88 -12.28 10.37 -15.89
C ALA A 88 -13.17 9.75 -14.80
N LYS A 89 -13.24 8.42 -14.73
CA LYS A 89 -14.05 7.69 -13.74
C LYS A 89 -13.58 7.98 -12.30
N LEU A 90 -12.27 7.96 -12.04
CA LEU A 90 -11.69 8.35 -10.75
C LEU A 90 -11.93 9.82 -10.38
N GLY A 91 -12.09 10.68 -11.40
CA GLY A 91 -12.35 12.11 -11.20
C GLY A 91 -13.81 12.44 -10.90
N MET A 92 -14.72 11.49 -11.14
CA MET A 92 -16.15 11.59 -10.83
C MET A 92 -16.50 11.00 -9.46
N ASP A 93 -15.51 10.40 -8.79
CA ASP A 93 -15.68 9.85 -7.46
C ASP A 93 -15.63 10.96 -6.39
N GLU A 94 -16.68 11.02 -5.58
CA GLU A 94 -16.93 12.07 -4.58
C GLU A 94 -17.02 11.51 -3.15
N THR A 95 -16.78 10.20 -2.97
CA THR A 95 -16.80 9.59 -1.65
C THR A 95 -15.60 10.05 -0.82
N ASN A 96 -15.71 9.93 0.50
CA ASN A 96 -14.63 10.28 1.43
C ASN A 96 -13.78 9.07 1.84
N PHE A 97 -13.98 7.93 1.20
CA PHE A 97 -13.30 6.65 1.38
C PHE A 97 -13.09 6.01 0.01
N ASP A 98 -12.19 5.05 -0.12
CA ASP A 98 -12.00 4.31 -1.36
C ASP A 98 -12.23 2.83 -1.10
N SER A 99 -13.11 2.16 -1.85
CA SER A 99 -13.50 0.78 -1.60
C SER A 99 -13.76 -0.03 -2.87
N LEU A 100 -13.67 -1.36 -2.77
CA LEU A 100 -14.01 -2.26 -3.88
C LEU A 100 -15.50 -2.30 -4.21
N GLY A 101 -16.35 -1.73 -3.35
CA GLY A 101 -17.79 -1.61 -3.59
C GLY A 101 -18.17 -0.45 -4.50
N GLU A 102 -17.23 0.40 -4.87
CA GLU A 102 -17.47 1.57 -5.71
C GLU A 102 -17.43 1.26 -7.21
N THR A 103 -18.11 2.10 -7.98
CA THR A 103 -18.23 1.92 -9.43
C THR A 103 -16.90 2.05 -10.19
N TRP A 104 -15.86 2.66 -9.61
CA TRP A 104 -14.53 2.74 -10.24
C TRP A 104 -13.76 1.41 -10.13
N ALA A 105 -14.05 0.60 -9.10
CA ALA A 105 -13.35 -0.65 -8.83
C ALA A 105 -13.83 -1.81 -9.70
N GLU A 106 -15.04 -1.70 -10.27
CA GLU A 106 -15.59 -2.70 -11.19
C GLU A 106 -14.85 -2.66 -12.55
N PRO A 107 -14.25 -3.77 -13.00
CA PRO A 107 -13.66 -3.85 -14.33
C PRO A 107 -14.73 -3.66 -15.40
N VAL A 108 -14.44 -2.84 -16.41
CA VAL A 108 -15.39 -2.57 -17.51
C VAL A 108 -14.85 -3.05 -18.85
N GLN A 109 -15.77 -3.44 -19.72
CA GLN A 109 -15.51 -3.66 -21.14
C GLN A 109 -16.38 -2.73 -21.96
N GLN A 110 -15.76 -1.95 -22.85
CA GLN A 110 -16.44 -0.96 -23.68
C GLN A 110 -15.96 -1.05 -25.13
N GLN A 111 -16.69 -0.38 -26.01
CA GLN A 111 -16.40 -0.32 -27.44
C GLN A 111 -16.23 1.12 -27.89
N ILE A 112 -15.29 1.34 -28.81
CA ILE A 112 -15.04 2.64 -29.44
C ILE A 112 -14.91 2.48 -30.95
N ASP A 113 -15.41 3.46 -31.70
CA ASP A 113 -15.24 3.51 -33.16
C ASP A 113 -13.75 3.74 -33.48
N ASP A 114 -13.24 3.06 -34.52
CA ASP A 114 -11.84 3.18 -34.94
C ASP A 114 -11.48 4.54 -35.56
N GLY A 115 -12.48 5.41 -35.78
CA GLY A 115 -12.34 6.78 -36.28
C GLY A 115 -11.94 6.88 -37.76
N ILE A 116 -11.81 5.74 -38.45
CA ILE A 116 -11.32 5.64 -39.83
C ILE A 116 -12.42 5.03 -40.72
N GLN A 117 -13.10 3.99 -40.24
CA GLN A 117 -14.19 3.31 -40.91
C GLN A 117 -15.42 3.31 -40.00
N THR A 118 -16.44 4.08 -40.39
CA THR A 118 -17.69 4.18 -39.64
C THR A 118 -18.27 2.78 -39.36
N GLY A 119 -18.47 2.47 -38.09
CA GLY A 119 -19.08 1.21 -37.65
C GLY A 119 -18.08 0.08 -37.38
N ASN A 120 -16.78 0.28 -37.57
CA ASN A 120 -15.78 -0.65 -37.07
C ASN A 120 -15.48 -0.35 -35.59
N LEU A 121 -15.97 -1.22 -34.71
CA LEU A 121 -15.85 -1.06 -33.27
C LEU A 121 -14.70 -1.89 -32.73
N LEU A 122 -13.84 -1.24 -31.94
CA LEU A 122 -12.75 -1.85 -31.20
C LEU A 122 -13.18 -2.01 -29.74
N THR A 123 -12.89 -3.16 -29.16
CA THR A 123 -13.18 -3.43 -27.76
C THR A 123 -11.95 -3.14 -26.91
N TYR A 124 -12.15 -2.45 -25.79
CA TYR A 124 -11.15 -2.31 -24.75
C TYR A 124 -11.73 -2.71 -23.38
N GLN A 125 -10.85 -3.16 -22.51
CA GLN A 125 -11.14 -3.54 -21.13
C GLN A 125 -10.31 -2.66 -20.20
N VAL A 126 -10.89 -2.19 -19.10
CA VAL A 126 -10.23 -1.33 -18.12
C VAL A 126 -10.39 -1.92 -16.73
N ALA A 127 -9.29 -2.00 -16.00
CA ALA A 127 -9.26 -2.31 -14.58
C ALA A 127 -8.51 -1.19 -13.83
N ILE A 128 -9.08 -0.76 -12.72
CA ILE A 128 -8.49 0.23 -11.83
C ILE A 128 -8.13 -0.48 -10.53
N ILE A 129 -6.88 -0.37 -10.13
CA ILE A 129 -6.33 -1.05 -8.96
C ILE A 129 -5.84 0.01 -8.00
N ASP A 130 -6.35 -0.02 -6.79
CA ASP A 130 -5.84 0.80 -5.70
C ASP A 130 -4.41 0.35 -5.33
N GLU A 131 -3.44 1.26 -5.36
CA GLU A 131 -2.08 0.94 -4.94
C GLU A 131 -1.92 0.87 -3.41
N ALA A 132 -2.80 1.53 -2.65
CA ALA A 132 -2.86 1.37 -1.19
C ALA A 132 -3.42 0.01 -0.76
N SER A 133 -3.94 -0.82 -1.67
CA SER A 133 -4.26 -2.23 -1.38
C SER A 133 -3.02 -3.10 -1.14
N LYS A 134 -1.80 -2.56 -1.36
CA LYS A 134 -0.51 -3.26 -1.33
C LYS A 134 0.46 -2.65 -0.33
N ILE A 135 1.48 -3.42 0.04
CA ILE A 135 2.53 -2.96 0.95
C ILE A 135 3.54 -2.08 0.19
N ASN A 136 3.80 -0.88 0.69
CA ASN A 136 4.79 0.00 0.07
C ASN A 136 6.21 -0.37 0.49
N ILE A 137 7.00 -0.86 -0.46
CA ILE A 137 8.36 -1.36 -0.18
C ILE A 137 9.36 -0.27 0.18
N ASN A 138 9.05 1.00 -0.06
CA ASN A 138 9.93 2.13 0.32
C ASN A 138 9.71 2.60 1.76
N THR A 139 8.53 2.35 2.33
CA THR A 139 8.14 2.87 3.65
C THR A 139 7.93 1.78 4.70
N ALA A 140 7.61 0.54 4.28
CA ALA A 140 7.39 -0.58 5.18
C ALA A 140 8.58 -0.81 6.14
N GLY A 141 8.29 -1.14 7.40
CA GLY A 141 9.31 -1.56 8.34
C GLY A 141 9.99 -2.87 7.93
N GLU A 142 11.17 -3.13 8.48
CA GLU A 142 11.91 -4.37 8.21
C GLU A 142 11.08 -5.61 8.53
N ASP A 143 10.40 -5.63 9.68
CA ASP A 143 9.55 -6.75 10.12
C ASP A 143 8.40 -7.03 9.14
N LEU A 144 7.77 -5.97 8.61
CA LEU A 144 6.69 -6.12 7.63
C LEU A 144 7.21 -6.70 6.30
N ILE A 145 8.41 -6.28 5.86
CA ILE A 145 9.07 -6.87 4.68
C ILE A 145 9.44 -8.32 4.94
N ARG A 146 9.95 -8.67 6.14
CA ARG A 146 10.22 -10.07 6.51
C ARG A 146 8.96 -10.93 6.47
N ASN A 147 7.85 -10.45 7.04
CA ASN A 147 6.59 -11.15 7.04
C ASN A 147 6.08 -11.38 5.61
N LEU A 148 6.17 -10.35 4.75
CA LEU A 148 5.81 -10.45 3.34
C LEU A 148 6.66 -11.49 2.60
N LEU A 149 7.98 -11.48 2.78
CA LEU A 149 8.88 -12.45 2.16
C LEU A 149 8.61 -13.87 2.68
N SER A 150 8.39 -14.03 3.99
CA SER A 150 8.01 -15.31 4.60
C SER A 150 6.70 -15.85 4.02
N PHE A 151 5.73 -14.97 3.75
CA PHE A 151 4.48 -15.35 3.11
C PHE A 151 4.68 -15.83 1.67
N LEU A 152 5.66 -15.25 0.95
CA LEU A 152 6.10 -15.71 -0.38
C LEU A 152 6.97 -17.00 -0.34
N GLY A 153 7.16 -17.60 0.84
CA GLY A 153 7.94 -18.83 1.01
C GLY A 153 9.45 -18.61 1.21
N VAL A 154 9.90 -17.37 1.39
CA VAL A 154 11.31 -17.07 1.65
C VAL A 154 11.64 -17.37 3.11
N GLN A 155 12.52 -18.34 3.33
CA GLN A 155 13.02 -18.67 4.66
C GLN A 155 14.30 -17.87 4.97
N PRO A 156 14.39 -17.20 6.14
CA PRO A 156 15.55 -16.37 6.50
C PRO A 156 16.84 -17.18 6.68
N GLU A 157 16.74 -18.48 6.96
CA GLU A 157 17.88 -19.38 7.16
C GLU A 157 18.47 -19.94 5.86
N ASN A 158 17.85 -19.65 4.70
CA ASN A 158 18.40 -20.07 3.42
C ASN A 158 19.63 -19.23 3.07
N ASN A 159 20.80 -19.87 3.03
CA ASN A 159 22.08 -19.24 2.67
C ASN A 159 22.06 -18.50 1.32
N GLU A 160 21.17 -18.87 0.39
CA GLU A 160 21.04 -18.24 -0.93
C GLU A 160 20.31 -16.89 -0.89
N THR A 161 19.32 -16.77 -0.01
CA THR A 161 18.51 -15.54 0.12
C THR A 161 19.03 -14.64 1.23
N GLY A 162 19.77 -15.16 2.20
CA GLY A 162 20.29 -14.42 3.35
C GLY A 162 19.23 -13.51 3.99
N ASP A 163 19.67 -12.41 4.59
CA ASP A 163 18.75 -11.41 5.10
C ASP A 163 18.24 -10.46 3.99
N LEU A 164 17.41 -11.00 3.10
CA LEU A 164 16.87 -10.27 1.97
C LEU A 164 16.03 -9.06 2.41
N ALA A 165 15.35 -9.13 3.56
CA ALA A 165 14.56 -8.03 4.07
C ALA A 165 15.43 -6.80 4.38
N VAL A 166 16.55 -7.00 5.09
CA VAL A 166 17.51 -5.93 5.37
C VAL A 166 18.03 -5.33 4.08
N ARG A 167 18.44 -6.15 3.10
CA ARG A 167 18.95 -5.63 1.82
C ARG A 167 17.90 -4.89 1.00
N ILE A 168 16.62 -5.29 1.08
CA ILE A 168 15.53 -4.53 0.47
C ILE A 168 15.41 -3.16 1.13
N VAL A 169 15.48 -3.08 2.45
CA VAL A 169 15.41 -1.82 3.20
C VAL A 169 16.63 -0.92 2.87
N GLU A 170 17.83 -1.49 2.82
CA GLU A 170 19.06 -0.77 2.49
C GLU A 170 19.11 -0.28 1.03
N GLY A 171 18.49 -1.01 0.10
CA GLY A 171 18.45 -0.69 -1.32
C GLY A 171 17.46 0.42 -1.72
N ARG A 172 16.72 0.98 -0.76
CA ARG A 172 15.77 2.08 -0.98
C ARG A 172 16.47 3.38 -1.42
N PRO A 173 15.78 4.27 -2.16
CA PRO A 173 14.42 4.14 -2.65
C PRO A 173 14.33 3.45 -4.02
N TYR A 174 13.28 2.65 -4.22
CA TYR A 174 12.94 2.03 -5.50
C TYR A 174 12.00 2.91 -6.31
N ARG A 175 12.22 2.98 -7.63
CA ARG A 175 11.34 3.71 -8.56
C ARG A 175 10.18 2.85 -9.05
N THR A 176 10.37 1.54 -9.07
CA THR A 176 9.37 0.52 -9.39
C THR A 176 9.60 -0.71 -8.52
N VAL A 177 8.55 -1.51 -8.31
CA VAL A 177 8.71 -2.81 -7.61
C VAL A 177 9.71 -3.72 -8.33
N ARG A 178 9.81 -3.62 -9.66
CA ARG A 178 10.76 -4.42 -10.46
C ARG A 178 12.22 -4.03 -10.22
N ASP A 179 12.51 -2.84 -9.70
CA ASP A 179 13.88 -2.44 -9.37
C ASP A 179 14.46 -3.29 -8.23
N VAL A 180 13.60 -3.91 -7.41
CA VAL A 180 13.99 -4.85 -6.37
C VAL A 180 14.71 -6.08 -6.94
N ALA A 181 14.56 -6.39 -8.24
CA ALA A 181 15.33 -7.43 -8.93
C ALA A 181 16.86 -7.23 -8.86
N LYS A 182 17.31 -5.99 -8.60
CA LYS A 182 18.74 -5.66 -8.46
C LYS A 182 19.31 -6.02 -7.10
N VAL A 183 18.46 -6.32 -6.12
CA VAL A 183 18.87 -6.69 -4.77
C VAL A 183 19.47 -8.10 -4.82
N GLU A 184 20.66 -8.26 -4.26
CA GLU A 184 21.32 -9.56 -4.15
C GLU A 184 20.43 -10.55 -3.37
N GLY A 185 20.26 -11.77 -3.89
CA GLY A 185 19.37 -12.80 -3.33
C GLY A 185 17.91 -12.71 -3.80
N MET A 186 17.53 -11.71 -4.61
CA MET A 186 16.20 -11.65 -5.24
C MET A 186 16.10 -12.64 -6.41
N THR A 187 15.07 -13.48 -6.40
CA THR A 187 14.81 -14.45 -7.48
C THR A 187 13.59 -14.05 -8.32
N MET A 188 13.51 -14.58 -9.54
CA MET A 188 12.33 -14.41 -10.41
C MET A 188 11.06 -14.98 -9.76
N GLU A 189 11.20 -16.05 -8.99
CA GLU A 189 10.11 -16.70 -8.26
C GLU A 189 9.56 -15.81 -7.14
N ILE A 190 10.44 -15.18 -6.35
CA ILE A 190 10.00 -14.23 -5.31
C ILE A 190 9.36 -13.00 -5.96
N LEU A 191 9.97 -12.48 -7.03
CA LEU A 191 9.53 -11.24 -7.66
C LEU A 191 8.21 -11.40 -8.43
N TYR A 192 8.07 -12.46 -9.24
CA TYR A 192 6.94 -12.66 -10.14
C TYR A 192 5.98 -13.78 -9.70
N GLY A 193 6.39 -14.65 -8.78
CA GLY A 193 5.64 -15.84 -8.35
C GLY A 193 5.92 -17.04 -9.24
N ILE A 194 5.43 -18.20 -8.82
CA ILE A 194 5.41 -19.41 -9.65
C ILE A 194 4.14 -19.39 -10.49
N GLN A 195 4.27 -19.21 -11.80
CA GLN A 195 3.15 -19.39 -12.71
C GLN A 195 2.89 -20.90 -12.83
N GLN A 196 1.93 -21.44 -12.08
CA GLN A 196 1.47 -22.81 -12.35
C GLN A 196 0.93 -22.83 -13.78
N GLN A 197 1.55 -23.64 -14.64
CA GLN A 197 1.02 -23.92 -15.97
C GLN A 197 -0.42 -24.37 -15.81
N ALA A 198 -1.35 -23.68 -16.46
CA ALA A 198 -2.73 -24.12 -16.55
C ALA A 198 -2.75 -25.53 -17.12
N VAL A 199 -2.98 -26.54 -16.28
CA VAL A 199 -3.28 -27.88 -16.74
C VAL A 199 -4.69 -27.79 -17.29
N ALA A 200 -4.81 -27.79 -18.62
CA ALA A 200 -6.11 -27.86 -19.27
C ALA A 200 -6.74 -29.22 -18.94
N GLU A 201 -7.67 -29.23 -17.98
CA GLU A 201 -8.58 -30.36 -17.78
C GLU A 201 -9.35 -30.60 -19.10
N PRO A 202 -9.36 -31.82 -19.66
CA PRO A 202 -10.12 -32.10 -20.86
C PRO A 202 -11.61 -32.00 -20.55
N VAL A 203 -12.29 -31.07 -21.21
CA VAL A 203 -13.73 -30.86 -21.09
C VAL A 203 -14.45 -32.10 -21.61
N THR A 204 -15.02 -32.91 -20.72
CA THR A 204 -15.94 -33.99 -21.11
C THR A 204 -17.39 -33.63 -20.77
N SER A 205 -18.17 -33.55 -21.85
CA SER A 205 -19.63 -33.71 -21.96
C SER A 205 -20.57 -32.70 -21.30
N GLU A 206 -21.17 -31.88 -22.19
CA GLU A 206 -22.62 -31.72 -22.39
C GLU A 206 -23.53 -31.65 -21.16
N SER A 207 -23.79 -30.42 -20.71
CA SER A 207 -25.15 -30.02 -20.32
C SER A 207 -25.36 -28.54 -20.58
N GLU A 208 -26.44 -28.24 -21.30
CA GLU A 208 -26.91 -26.89 -21.60
C GLU A 208 -27.33 -26.17 -20.31
N SER A 209 -27.15 -24.84 -20.31
CA SER A 209 -27.63 -23.84 -19.33
C SER A 209 -26.62 -23.36 -18.29
N ILE A 210 -25.63 -22.54 -18.69
CA ILE A 210 -25.05 -21.56 -17.76
C ILE A 210 -24.60 -20.27 -18.47
N LEU A 211 -25.38 -19.19 -18.28
CA LEU A 211 -24.85 -17.82 -18.23
C LEU A 211 -24.07 -17.71 -16.92
N GLN A 212 -22.85 -18.25 -16.91
CA GLN A 212 -21.91 -18.05 -15.81
C GLN A 212 -21.09 -16.80 -16.10
N GLN A 213 -20.88 -16.03 -15.03
CA GLN A 213 -19.89 -14.97 -14.91
C GLN A 213 -18.60 -15.30 -15.67
N PRO A 214 -17.85 -14.30 -16.19
CA PRO A 214 -16.49 -14.57 -16.68
C PRO A 214 -15.77 -15.38 -15.59
N PRO A 215 -15.05 -16.45 -15.96
CA PRO A 215 -14.46 -17.36 -14.99
C PRO A 215 -13.71 -16.52 -13.97
N SER A 216 -14.18 -16.55 -12.72
CA SER A 216 -13.40 -16.06 -11.61
C SER A 216 -12.11 -16.86 -11.64
N LEU A 217 -11.02 -16.18 -11.94
CA LEU A 217 -9.68 -16.72 -11.79
C LEU A 217 -9.44 -16.89 -10.29
N THR A 218 -10.02 -17.91 -9.67
CA THR A 218 -9.52 -18.45 -8.41
C THR A 218 -8.28 -19.29 -8.70
N THR A 219 -7.26 -18.63 -9.25
CA THR A 219 -5.90 -19.13 -9.13
C THR A 219 -5.43 -18.72 -7.74
N THR A 220 -5.34 -19.65 -6.80
CA THR A 220 -4.45 -19.52 -5.64
C THR A 220 -3.00 -19.59 -6.12
N SER A 221 -2.63 -18.68 -7.02
CA SER A 221 -1.25 -18.36 -7.31
C SER A 221 -0.85 -17.42 -6.19
N ILE A 222 0.03 -17.85 -5.29
CA ILE A 222 0.75 -16.92 -4.44
C ILE A 222 1.51 -16.00 -5.40
N GLY A 223 0.94 -14.82 -5.65
CA GLY A 223 1.51 -13.86 -6.58
C GLY A 223 2.86 -13.41 -6.05
N GLY A 224 3.85 -13.22 -6.93
CA GLY A 224 5.13 -12.68 -6.49
C GLY A 224 4.99 -11.26 -5.92
N LEU A 225 6.10 -10.74 -5.43
CA LEU A 225 6.20 -9.40 -4.84
C LEU A 225 5.53 -8.31 -5.69
N VAL A 226 5.57 -8.40 -7.03
CA VAL A 226 4.90 -7.44 -7.93
C VAL A 226 3.37 -7.31 -7.76
N ASN A 227 2.72 -8.32 -7.18
CA ASN A 227 1.28 -8.32 -6.94
C ASN A 227 0.93 -7.84 -5.52
N MET A 228 1.85 -8.01 -4.57
CA MET A 228 1.63 -7.67 -3.15
C MET A 228 2.27 -6.34 -2.72
N ALA A 229 3.22 -5.84 -3.51
CA ALA A 229 3.96 -4.63 -3.22
C ALA A 229 3.63 -3.48 -4.17
N THR A 230 3.84 -2.27 -3.66
CA THR A 230 3.79 -1.03 -4.44
C THR A 230 4.93 -0.09 -4.05
N VAL A 231 5.10 0.97 -4.83
CA VAL A 231 5.89 2.16 -4.44
C VAL A 231 5.04 3.43 -4.44
N TYR A 232 3.72 3.29 -4.63
CA TYR A 232 2.77 4.38 -4.83
C TYR A 232 1.55 4.28 -3.89
N SER A 233 1.70 3.77 -2.66
CA SER A 233 0.64 3.91 -1.65
C SER A 233 0.74 5.27 -0.97
N VAL A 234 -0.26 6.10 -1.23
CA VAL A 234 -0.31 7.50 -0.79
C VAL A 234 -1.74 7.83 -0.36
N ASP A 235 -1.88 8.55 0.76
CA ASP A 235 -3.11 9.18 1.23
C ASP A 235 -2.87 10.69 1.39
N ALA A 236 -3.91 11.52 1.32
CA ALA A 236 -3.81 12.92 1.69
C ALA A 236 -3.65 13.05 3.21
N ASN A 237 -2.82 14.02 3.63
CA ASN A 237 -2.63 14.33 5.04
C ASN A 237 -3.74 15.24 5.58
N THR A 238 -4.98 14.84 5.31
CA THR A 238 -6.20 15.56 5.67
C THR A 238 -7.15 14.67 6.48
N ASP A 239 -8.02 15.27 7.26
CA ASP A 239 -9.09 14.56 7.98
C ASP A 239 -10.24 14.17 7.03
N ALA A 240 -11.28 13.55 7.59
CA ALA A 240 -12.47 13.15 6.85
C ALA A 240 -13.26 14.32 6.22
N ASN A 241 -13.04 15.56 6.67
CA ASN A 241 -13.66 16.78 6.16
C ASN A 241 -12.75 17.52 5.15
N GLY A 242 -11.57 16.96 4.83
CA GLY A 242 -10.58 17.59 3.95
C GLY A 242 -9.72 18.66 4.61
N GLN A 243 -9.78 18.82 5.93
CA GLN A 243 -8.92 19.75 6.68
C GLN A 243 -7.55 19.13 6.93
N GLN A 244 -6.47 19.93 6.89
CA GLN A 244 -5.12 19.44 7.18
C GLN A 244 -5.04 18.81 8.59
N ARG A 245 -4.48 17.61 8.70
CA ARG A 245 -4.28 16.96 10.00
C ARG A 245 -3.29 17.74 10.87
N VAL A 246 -3.52 17.73 12.17
CA VAL A 246 -2.65 18.39 13.15
C VAL A 246 -1.42 17.51 13.39
N ASN A 247 -0.24 18.01 13.04
CA ASN A 247 1.00 17.30 13.30
C ASN A 247 1.37 17.38 14.79
N ILE A 248 1.34 16.26 15.50
CA ILE A 248 1.54 16.21 16.95
C ILE A 248 2.97 16.53 17.39
N ASN A 249 3.95 16.36 16.50
CA ASN A 249 5.35 16.68 16.76
C ASN A 249 5.65 18.19 16.63
N THR A 250 4.81 18.95 15.90
CA THR A 250 5.05 20.38 15.65
C THR A 250 3.95 21.29 16.23
N ALA A 251 2.74 20.79 16.42
CA ALA A 251 1.55 21.56 16.83
C ALA A 251 1.65 22.14 18.24
N ASN A 252 1.45 23.45 18.38
CA ASN A 252 1.43 24.10 19.69
C ASN A 252 0.21 23.68 20.55
N ALA A 253 0.22 24.04 21.83
CA ALA A 253 -0.83 23.59 22.75
C ALA A 253 -2.24 24.10 22.39
N GLN A 254 -2.34 25.27 21.74
CA GLN A 254 -3.63 25.78 21.25
C GLN A 254 -4.16 24.94 20.09
N GLN A 255 -3.30 24.48 19.20
CA GLN A 255 -3.67 23.59 18.10
C GLN A 255 -4.10 22.22 18.65
N LEU A 256 -3.41 21.68 19.65
CA LEU A 256 -3.77 20.40 20.28
C LEU A 256 -5.13 20.47 20.99
N THR A 257 -5.39 21.52 21.78
CA THR A 257 -6.67 21.70 22.49
C THR A 257 -7.86 21.98 21.57
N GLN A 258 -7.61 22.36 20.30
CA GLN A 258 -8.63 22.49 19.27
C GLN A 258 -9.02 21.16 18.63
N ILE A 259 -8.25 20.09 18.82
CA ILE A 259 -8.60 18.76 18.33
C ILE A 259 -9.84 18.29 19.08
N ARG A 260 -10.89 17.98 18.32
CA ARG A 260 -12.15 17.46 18.86
C ARG A 260 -12.27 15.98 18.57
N GLY A 261 -12.70 15.20 19.55
CA GLY A 261 -12.98 13.78 19.38
C GLY A 261 -14.33 13.53 18.70
N ASN A 262 -14.83 12.32 18.87
CA ASN A 262 -16.20 11.96 18.51
C ASN A 262 -17.20 12.86 19.28
N ASN A 263 -18.34 13.17 18.65
CA ASN A 263 -19.38 14.04 19.22
C ASN A 263 -18.90 15.45 19.62
N ASN A 264 -17.81 15.95 18.99
CA ASN A 264 -17.25 17.28 19.21
C ASN A 264 -16.73 17.53 20.65
N GLN A 265 -16.38 16.47 21.38
CA GLN A 265 -15.83 16.58 22.74
C GLN A 265 -14.38 17.05 22.73
N SER A 266 -13.98 17.79 23.78
CA SER A 266 -12.59 18.17 24.02
C SER A 266 -11.79 16.97 24.46
N VAL A 267 -10.63 16.73 23.84
CA VAL A 267 -9.78 15.56 24.13
C VAL A 267 -8.55 15.93 24.93
N PHE A 268 -8.04 17.15 24.76
CA PHE A 268 -6.90 17.66 25.51
C PHE A 268 -7.28 18.89 26.32
N THR A 269 -6.89 18.92 27.59
CA THR A 269 -6.76 20.15 28.36
C THR A 269 -5.44 20.86 28.04
N GLN A 270 -5.25 22.05 28.61
CA GLN A 270 -4.02 22.82 28.42
C GLN A 270 -2.82 22.13 29.06
N ALA A 271 -2.98 21.49 30.22
CA ALA A 271 -1.90 20.77 30.89
C ALA A 271 -1.56 19.46 30.15
N GLU A 272 -2.59 18.71 29.71
CA GLU A 272 -2.43 17.50 28.89
C GLU A 272 -1.72 17.80 27.56
N ALA A 273 -2.10 18.87 26.86
CA ALA A 273 -1.41 19.31 25.65
C ALA A 273 0.06 19.65 25.90
N ASN A 274 0.38 20.27 27.04
CA ASN A 274 1.76 20.54 27.42
C ASN A 274 2.54 19.25 27.73
N ALA A 275 1.91 18.25 28.33
CA ALA A 275 2.53 16.94 28.57
C ALA A 275 2.90 16.24 27.26
N VAL A 276 2.00 16.27 26.26
CA VAL A 276 2.29 15.76 24.91
C VAL A 276 3.48 16.49 24.29
N ILE A 277 3.56 17.81 24.43
CA ILE A 277 4.66 18.62 23.86
C ILE A 277 6.01 18.26 24.49
N GLN A 278 6.05 17.94 25.78
CA GLN A 278 7.29 17.58 26.47
C GLN A 278 7.82 16.19 26.04
N GLN A 279 6.94 15.31 25.56
CA GLN A 279 7.26 13.93 25.18
C GLN A 279 7.40 13.73 23.66
N ARG A 280 7.51 14.82 22.88
CA ARG A 280 7.62 14.80 21.41
C ARG A 280 8.80 13.97 20.90
N ASP A 281 8.84 13.83 19.56
CA ASP A 281 9.64 12.87 18.78
C ASP A 281 8.95 11.51 18.62
N PHE A 282 7.62 11.56 18.49
CA PHE A 282 6.81 10.38 18.21
C PHE A 282 7.09 9.85 16.80
N SER A 283 7.39 8.56 16.70
CA SER A 283 7.55 7.84 15.43
C SER A 283 6.23 7.34 14.84
N GLY A 284 5.18 7.22 15.67
CA GLY A 284 3.84 6.74 15.30
C GLY A 284 2.77 7.39 16.18
N LEU A 285 1.52 7.39 15.72
CA LEU A 285 0.37 7.98 16.42
C LEU A 285 0.05 7.20 17.70
N SER A 286 0.22 5.87 17.66
CA SER A 286 -0.02 4.97 18.79
C SER A 286 0.76 5.35 20.07
N ALA A 287 1.90 6.02 19.93
CA ALA A 287 2.74 6.47 21.05
C ALA A 287 2.04 7.54 21.93
N LEU A 288 1.02 8.23 21.42
CA LEU A 288 0.23 9.18 22.23
C LEU A 288 -0.49 8.52 23.40
N LEU A 289 -0.83 7.24 23.27
CA LEU A 289 -1.51 6.48 24.33
C LEU A 289 -0.61 6.20 25.54
N ASP A 290 0.71 6.36 25.36
CA ASP A 290 1.68 6.11 26.41
C ASP A 290 2.17 7.38 27.10
N VAL A 291 1.71 8.55 26.64
CA VAL A 291 2.07 9.86 27.23
C VAL A 291 1.50 9.98 28.64
N PRO A 292 2.35 10.20 29.66
CA PRO A 292 1.90 10.50 31.02
C PRO A 292 1.05 11.77 31.07
N ALA A 293 -0.09 11.72 31.74
CA ALA A 293 -0.93 12.90 32.02
C ALA A 293 -0.18 13.94 32.85
N ILE A 294 0.74 13.46 33.70
CA ILE A 294 1.55 14.27 34.60
C ILE A 294 3.00 14.22 34.13
N SER A 295 3.52 15.37 33.71
CA SER A 295 4.95 15.53 33.42
C SER A 295 5.80 15.40 34.67
N ASP A 296 7.10 15.11 34.51
CA ASP A 296 8.05 15.10 35.63
C ASP A 296 8.11 16.45 36.37
N GLN A 297 7.96 17.56 35.65
CA GLN A 297 7.92 18.88 36.28
C GLN A 297 6.69 19.05 37.18
N VAL A 298 5.50 18.70 36.67
CA VAL A 298 4.26 18.76 37.47
C VAL A 298 4.37 17.80 38.64
N PHE A 299 4.85 16.58 38.42
CA PHE A 299 5.08 15.61 39.49
C PHE A 299 5.99 16.16 40.59
N ASN A 300 7.14 16.73 40.22
CA ASN A 300 8.09 17.27 41.18
C ASN A 300 7.48 18.41 42.02
N ASN A 301 6.62 19.24 41.42
CA ASN A 301 5.93 20.33 42.11
C ASN A 301 4.87 19.83 43.11
N ILE A 302 4.20 18.71 42.81
CA ILE A 302 3.10 18.21 43.64
C ILE A 302 3.54 17.10 44.61
N SER A 303 4.69 16.46 44.37
CA SER A 303 5.11 15.26 45.11
C SER A 303 5.27 15.45 46.62
N SER A 304 5.56 16.68 47.07
CA SER A 304 5.62 17.04 48.49
C SER A 304 4.26 17.25 49.14
N ASN A 305 3.20 17.40 48.35
CA ASN A 305 1.86 17.80 48.78
C ASN A 305 0.83 16.66 48.66
N ILE A 306 1.28 15.45 48.32
CA ILE A 306 0.42 14.26 48.12
C ILE A 306 0.86 13.08 48.98
N THR A 307 -0.09 12.21 49.31
CA THR A 307 0.14 10.95 50.05
C THR A 307 -0.69 9.81 49.45
N VAL A 308 -0.32 8.55 49.73
CA VAL A 308 -1.10 7.34 49.40
C VAL A 308 -1.75 6.69 50.63
N GLU A 309 -1.34 7.10 51.82
CA GLU A 309 -1.88 6.63 53.10
C GLU A 309 -2.71 7.74 53.73
N ASP A 310 -3.87 7.39 54.30
CA ASP A 310 -4.57 8.28 55.21
C ASP A 310 -3.66 8.54 56.42
N LYS A 311 -3.48 9.81 56.82
CA LYS A 311 -2.85 10.10 58.12
C LYS A 311 -3.64 9.33 59.17
N ALA A 312 -3.01 8.34 59.81
CA ALA A 312 -3.60 7.71 60.98
C ALA A 312 -3.97 8.83 61.96
N PRO A 313 -5.20 8.87 62.50
CA PRO A 313 -5.53 9.90 63.46
C PRO A 313 -4.55 9.77 64.62
N GLU A 314 -3.76 10.81 64.87
CA GLU A 314 -2.92 10.89 66.06
C GLU A 314 -3.84 10.77 67.28
N ASN A 315 -3.95 9.56 67.81
CA ASN A 315 -4.65 9.30 69.05
C ASN A 315 -3.76 9.82 70.19
N ASN A 316 -3.88 11.11 70.47
CA ASN A 316 -3.27 11.77 71.60
C ASN A 316 -3.98 11.35 72.89
N ASN A 317 -3.80 10.08 73.28
CA ASN A 317 -4.23 9.54 74.57
C ASN A 317 -3.03 8.95 75.32
N ASN A 318 -2.13 9.83 75.75
CA ASN A 318 -1.23 9.52 76.86
C ASN A 318 -1.94 9.84 78.18
N ASN A 319 -2.81 8.94 78.62
CA ASN A 319 -3.09 8.79 80.05
C ASN A 319 -1.99 7.92 80.65
N GLY A 320 -0.90 8.56 81.10
CA GLY A 320 0.10 7.95 81.95
C GLY A 320 -0.42 7.88 83.38
N GLU A 321 -0.68 6.66 83.85
CA GLU A 321 -1.01 6.34 85.23
C GLU A 321 0.14 6.72 86.19
N GLU A 322 -0.26 7.19 87.37
CA GLU A 322 0.58 7.55 88.49
C GLU A 322 1.47 6.39 88.96
N ASN A 323 2.74 6.67 89.27
CA ASN A 323 3.39 5.98 90.37
C ASN A 323 4.31 6.93 91.16
N GLN A 324 4.10 6.91 92.47
CA GLN A 324 4.75 7.72 93.49
C GLN A 324 6.17 7.20 93.77
N ASN A 325 7.18 8.08 93.76
CA ASN A 325 8.14 8.17 94.85
C ASN A 325 9.01 9.43 94.75
N GLY A 326 9.39 9.97 95.92
CA GLY A 326 9.81 11.36 96.10
C GLY A 326 11.28 11.70 95.81
N GLY A 327 11.52 13.01 95.76
CA GLY A 327 12.84 13.62 95.68
C GLY A 327 12.75 15.12 95.43
N ARG A 328 12.95 15.92 96.48
CA ARG A 328 12.97 17.40 96.47
C ARG A 328 13.98 17.95 95.46
N ASN A 329 13.60 18.97 94.68
CA ASN A 329 14.40 20.20 94.57
C ASN A 329 13.58 21.37 93.99
N GLU A 330 13.67 22.52 94.65
CA GLU A 330 13.13 23.82 94.20
C GLU A 330 14.09 24.45 93.18
N GLY A 331 13.58 25.17 92.18
CA GLY A 331 14.43 26.05 91.37
C GLY A 331 13.86 26.57 90.04
N PHE A 332 13.30 27.78 90.11
CA PHE A 332 13.30 28.84 89.08
C PHE A 332 12.51 28.68 87.76
N GLY A 333 11.60 29.63 87.56
CA GLY A 333 10.75 29.77 86.38
C GLY A 333 11.40 30.46 85.18
N GLY A 334 10.70 30.35 84.06
CA GLY A 334 10.99 31.01 82.80
C GLY A 334 9.93 30.68 81.75
N ASN A 335 8.87 31.49 81.76
CA ASN A 335 7.80 31.56 80.77
C ASN A 335 8.36 31.91 79.37
N GLY A 336 7.84 31.27 78.33
CA GLY A 336 8.21 31.56 76.93
C GLY A 336 7.54 30.59 75.96
N GLY A 337 6.21 30.56 75.96
CA GLY A 337 5.42 29.83 74.97
C GLY A 337 5.69 30.35 73.56
N GLY A 338 5.99 29.41 72.67
CA GLY A 338 6.08 29.58 71.23
C GLY A 338 5.64 28.28 70.58
N ASN A 339 4.33 28.01 70.61
CA ASN A 339 3.72 27.00 69.73
C ASN A 339 3.80 27.55 68.31
N ASN A 340 4.93 27.35 67.64
CA ASN A 340 4.96 27.29 66.19
C ASN A 340 4.55 25.87 65.79
N GLN A 341 3.24 25.59 65.88
CA GLN A 341 2.66 24.63 64.96
C GLN A 341 2.61 25.39 63.62
N GLU A 342 3.63 25.14 62.80
CA GLU A 342 3.48 25.38 61.36
C GLU A 342 2.19 24.67 60.93
N PRO A 343 1.35 25.29 60.07
CA PRO A 343 0.24 24.56 59.48
C PRO A 343 0.88 23.36 58.79
N GLU A 344 0.60 22.14 59.27
CA GLU A 344 0.88 20.97 58.44
C GLU A 344 -0.03 21.13 57.24
N ASP A 345 0.52 21.55 56.10
CA ASP A 345 -0.18 21.53 54.83
C ASP A 345 -0.79 20.13 54.69
N GLU A 346 -2.12 20.09 54.69
CA GLU A 346 -2.89 18.86 54.71
C GLU A 346 -2.64 18.15 53.38
N LEU A 347 -1.77 17.12 53.42
CA LEU A 347 -1.39 16.37 52.23
C LEU A 347 -2.62 15.73 51.60
N ILE A 348 -2.78 15.89 50.30
CA ILE A 348 -3.91 15.33 49.55
C ILE A 348 -3.68 13.84 49.33
N ASN A 349 -4.58 12.99 49.83
CA ASN A 349 -4.51 11.54 49.60
C ASN A 349 -5.07 11.19 48.22
N ILE A 350 -4.22 10.79 47.28
CA ILE A 350 -4.62 10.47 45.90
C ILE A 350 -5.55 9.25 45.78
N ASN A 351 -5.62 8.41 46.82
CA ASN A 351 -6.49 7.25 46.85
C ASN A 351 -7.92 7.57 47.30
N THR A 352 -8.14 8.70 47.97
CA THR A 352 -9.46 9.09 48.51
C THR A 352 -9.94 10.43 47.97
N ALA A 353 -9.03 11.28 47.48
CA ALA A 353 -9.34 12.59 46.97
C ALA A 353 -10.31 12.55 45.78
N ASP A 354 -11.23 13.51 45.73
CA ASP A 354 -12.08 13.74 44.57
C ASP A 354 -11.40 14.63 43.52
N SER A 355 -12.09 14.86 42.41
CA SER A 355 -11.53 15.66 41.32
C SER A 355 -11.32 17.13 41.69
N ASP A 356 -12.12 17.69 42.60
CA ASP A 356 -12.02 19.10 42.98
C ASP A 356 -10.87 19.31 43.96
N GLU A 357 -10.68 18.39 44.91
CA GLU A 357 -9.52 18.37 45.81
C GLU A 357 -8.20 18.24 45.04
N LEU A 358 -8.14 17.35 44.04
CA LEU A 358 -6.93 17.18 43.21
C LEU A 358 -6.58 18.42 42.39
N GLN A 359 -7.56 19.25 42.01
CA GLN A 359 -7.34 20.50 41.27
C GLN A 359 -6.67 21.60 42.10
N GLU A 360 -6.62 21.46 43.43
CA GLU A 360 -5.88 22.39 44.29
C GLU A 360 -4.35 22.26 44.12
N LEU A 361 -3.90 21.12 43.58
CA LEU A 361 -2.48 20.86 43.32
C LEU A 361 -1.98 21.65 42.11
N GLN A 362 -0.86 22.36 42.30
CA GLN A 362 -0.30 23.23 41.26
C GLN A 362 0.08 22.44 39.98
N GLY A 363 -0.64 22.72 38.89
CA GLY A 363 -0.40 22.10 37.59
C GLY A 363 -1.28 20.89 37.27
N ILE A 364 -2.18 20.53 38.19
CA ILE A 364 -3.27 19.60 37.92
C ILE A 364 -4.50 20.42 37.53
N ASP A 365 -4.99 20.21 36.32
CA ASP A 365 -6.29 20.73 35.90
C ASP A 365 -7.37 19.65 36.00
N LYS A 366 -8.62 20.02 35.71
CA LYS A 366 -9.75 19.10 35.76
C LYS A 366 -9.51 17.82 34.94
N GLY A 367 -8.87 17.91 33.77
CA GLY A 367 -8.61 16.75 32.93
C GLY A 367 -7.67 15.78 33.64
N ILE A 368 -6.51 16.27 34.10
CA ILE A 368 -5.56 15.44 34.85
C ILE A 368 -6.20 14.86 36.12
N ALA A 369 -6.98 15.65 36.86
CA ALA A 369 -7.69 15.18 38.05
C ALA A 369 -8.67 14.04 37.72
N ASP A 370 -9.51 14.23 36.69
CA ASP A 370 -10.43 13.20 36.20
C ASP A 370 -9.66 11.94 35.76
N ARG A 371 -8.48 12.07 35.13
CA ARG A 371 -7.63 10.94 34.72
C ARG A 371 -7.09 10.17 35.91
N ILE A 372 -6.64 10.86 36.96
CA ILE A 372 -6.13 10.23 38.19
C ILE A 372 -7.26 9.42 38.84
N VAL A 373 -8.44 10.02 38.99
CA VAL A 373 -9.63 9.37 39.55
C VAL A 373 -10.03 8.16 38.71
N ALA A 374 -10.15 8.31 37.38
CA ALA A 374 -10.51 7.22 36.49
C ALA A 374 -9.47 6.09 36.49
N HIS A 375 -8.18 6.42 36.55
CA HIS A 375 -7.11 5.44 36.65
C HIS A 375 -7.21 4.66 37.96
N ARG A 376 -7.37 5.35 39.10
CA ARG A 376 -7.58 4.75 40.42
C ARG A 376 -8.79 3.82 40.42
N ASP A 377 -9.92 4.28 39.90
CA ASP A 377 -11.17 3.53 39.95
C ASP A 377 -11.13 2.28 39.03
N SER A 378 -10.30 2.32 37.98
CA SER A 378 -10.14 1.19 37.05
C SER A 378 -9.01 0.21 37.40
N GLN A 379 -7.90 0.69 37.97
CA GLN A 379 -6.70 -0.11 38.29
C GLN A 379 -6.57 -0.45 39.78
N GLY A 380 -7.36 0.20 40.64
CA GLY A 380 -7.26 0.11 42.10
C GLY A 380 -6.39 1.20 42.70
N SER A 381 -6.27 1.19 44.03
CA SER A 381 -5.52 2.20 44.79
C SER A 381 -4.04 2.24 44.42
N PHE A 382 -3.50 3.44 44.28
CA PHE A 382 -2.07 3.70 44.09
C PHE A 382 -1.29 3.19 45.31
N GLN A 383 -0.26 2.39 45.04
CA GLN A 383 0.61 1.82 46.08
C GLN A 383 1.72 2.78 46.52
N ASN A 384 2.05 3.75 45.68
CA ASN A 384 3.06 4.78 45.94
C ASN A 384 2.76 6.01 45.08
N ILE A 385 3.28 7.17 45.50
CA ILE A 385 3.02 8.44 44.80
C ILE A 385 3.55 8.44 43.36
N ASN A 386 4.64 7.70 43.05
CA ASN A 386 5.23 7.71 41.71
C ASN A 386 4.33 7.07 40.65
N ALA A 387 3.43 6.16 41.05
CA ALA A 387 2.48 5.49 40.15
C ALA A 387 1.51 6.47 39.47
N ILE A 388 1.38 7.70 39.96
CA ILE A 388 0.60 8.75 39.28
C ILE A 388 1.17 9.10 37.90
N ARG A 389 2.44 8.80 37.63
CA ARG A 389 3.07 8.94 36.29
C ARG A 389 2.54 7.93 35.27
N ASP A 390 1.94 6.83 35.72
CA ASP A 390 1.37 5.81 34.83
C ASP A 390 -0.02 6.20 34.32
N VAL A 391 -0.63 7.24 34.91
CA VAL A 391 -1.87 7.85 34.44
C VAL A 391 -1.61 8.46 33.06
N LYS A 392 -2.37 8.04 32.05
CA LYS A 392 -2.18 8.45 30.65
C LYS A 392 -3.02 9.67 30.30
N VAL A 393 -2.52 10.49 29.39
CA VAL A 393 -3.22 11.67 28.85
C VAL A 393 -4.55 11.29 28.20
N MET A 394 -4.62 10.13 27.55
CA MET A 394 -5.83 9.71 26.85
C MET A 394 -6.06 8.21 26.85
N THR A 395 -7.32 7.82 26.70
CA THR A 395 -7.76 6.43 26.50
C THR A 395 -7.70 6.03 25.02
N VAL A 396 -7.80 4.72 24.77
CA VAL A 396 -7.87 4.18 23.40
C VAL A 396 -9.12 4.67 22.66
N GLN A 397 -10.24 4.83 23.36
CA GLN A 397 -11.49 5.33 22.80
C GLN A 397 -11.36 6.81 22.36
N GLU A 398 -10.73 7.65 23.19
CA GLU A 398 -10.48 9.05 22.82
C GLU A 398 -9.49 9.16 21.67
N PHE A 399 -8.45 8.32 21.67
CA PHE A 399 -7.48 8.26 20.60
C PHE A 399 -8.12 7.86 19.28
N ALA A 400 -8.96 6.82 19.28
CA ALA A 400 -9.73 6.41 18.12
C ALA A 400 -10.62 7.54 17.59
N GLY A 401 -11.16 8.40 18.45
CA GLY A 401 -11.98 9.55 18.04
C GLY A 401 -11.21 10.72 17.43
N ILE A 402 -9.87 10.75 17.53
CA ILE A 402 -9.04 11.83 16.97
C ILE A 402 -8.01 11.35 15.94
N VAL A 403 -7.81 10.05 15.78
CA VAL A 403 -6.74 9.48 14.94
C VAL A 403 -6.75 10.04 13.52
N ASP A 404 -7.94 10.24 12.93
CA ASP A 404 -8.09 10.77 11.58
C ASP A 404 -7.78 12.27 11.46
N LYS A 405 -7.62 12.97 12.59
CA LYS A 405 -7.38 14.43 12.70
C LYS A 405 -5.94 14.76 13.02
N ILE A 406 -5.10 13.76 13.27
CA ILE A 406 -3.71 13.94 13.71
C ILE A 406 -2.72 13.28 12.75
N ALA A 407 -1.50 13.80 12.72
CA ALA A 407 -0.41 13.29 11.90
C ALA A 407 0.92 13.33 12.64
N ILE A 408 1.91 12.58 12.17
CA ILE A 408 3.28 12.55 12.71
C ILE A 408 4.23 13.46 11.92
N LYS A 409 3.89 13.74 10.67
CA LYS A 409 4.71 14.51 9.73
C LYS A 409 3.88 15.59 9.05
N ASP A 410 4.53 16.71 8.78
CA ASP A 410 3.97 17.74 7.90
C ASP A 410 4.05 17.27 6.45
N GLY A 411 3.20 17.84 5.60
CA GLY A 411 3.14 17.51 4.17
C GLY A 411 1.72 17.39 3.69
N GLN A 412 1.55 17.35 2.37
CA GLN A 412 0.24 17.18 1.74
C GLN A 412 -0.20 15.71 1.71
N THR A 413 0.73 14.78 1.82
CA THR A 413 0.47 13.35 1.68
C THR A 413 1.19 12.53 2.74
N VAL A 414 0.62 11.37 3.05
CA VAL A 414 1.19 10.33 3.90
C VAL A 414 1.41 9.10 3.04
N GLU A 415 2.62 8.56 3.05
CA GLU A 415 2.99 7.38 2.27
C GLU A 415 2.98 6.12 3.13
N GLY A 416 2.75 4.96 2.52
CA GLY A 416 2.94 3.69 3.18
C GLY A 416 1.75 3.12 3.93
N LEU A 417 0.64 3.84 3.94
CA LEU A 417 -0.61 3.35 4.51
C LEU A 417 -1.25 2.31 3.57
N VAL A 418 -1.92 1.34 4.19
CA VAL A 418 -2.68 0.28 3.52
C VAL A 418 -4.17 0.58 3.65
N ASN A 419 -4.87 0.63 2.52
CA ASN A 419 -6.30 0.89 2.51
C ASN A 419 -7.08 -0.37 2.92
N ILE A 420 -7.72 -0.36 4.09
CA ILE A 420 -8.47 -1.50 4.65
C ILE A 420 -9.73 -1.85 3.86
N ASN A 421 -10.22 -0.95 3.02
CA ASN A 421 -11.39 -1.19 2.18
C ASN A 421 -11.06 -1.88 0.85
N THR A 422 -9.79 -1.91 0.45
CA THR A 422 -9.33 -2.47 -0.82
C THR A 422 -8.26 -3.54 -0.68
N ALA A 423 -7.52 -3.55 0.42
CA ALA A 423 -6.49 -4.55 0.69
C ALA A 423 -7.06 -5.97 0.70
N PRO A 424 -6.42 -6.94 0.04
CA PRO A 424 -6.83 -8.34 0.08
C PRO A 424 -6.43 -8.99 1.42
N LEU A 425 -6.96 -10.18 1.69
CA LEU A 425 -6.76 -10.92 2.94
C LEU A 425 -5.26 -11.09 3.26
N GLU A 426 -4.48 -11.43 2.24
CA GLU A 426 -3.05 -11.69 2.36
C GLU A 426 -2.27 -10.45 2.80
N ILE A 427 -2.73 -9.26 2.45
CA ILE A 427 -2.09 -8.01 2.85
C ILE A 427 -2.53 -7.62 4.26
N LEU A 428 -3.82 -7.75 4.58
CA LEU A 428 -4.37 -7.41 5.89
C LEU A 428 -3.73 -8.25 7.01
N GLN A 429 -3.57 -9.56 6.79
CA GLN A 429 -2.97 -10.46 7.79
C GLN A 429 -1.47 -10.23 8.02
N LEU A 430 -0.79 -9.49 7.14
CA LEU A 430 0.63 -9.15 7.31
C LEU A 430 0.84 -7.92 8.21
N LEU A 431 -0.22 -7.15 8.46
CA LEU A 431 -0.13 -5.93 9.24
C LEU A 431 0.10 -6.24 10.74
N PRO A 432 0.83 -5.37 11.47
CA PRO A 432 1.06 -5.57 12.89
C PRO A 432 -0.25 -5.65 13.69
N GLY A 433 -0.34 -6.66 14.57
CA GLY A 433 -1.54 -6.91 15.39
C GLY A 433 -2.69 -7.61 14.66
N MET A 434 -2.55 -7.86 13.36
CA MET A 434 -3.52 -8.60 12.56
C MET A 434 -3.12 -10.06 12.42
N ASP A 435 -4.11 -10.94 12.49
CA ASP A 435 -4.01 -12.34 12.12
C ASP A 435 -5.04 -12.63 11.02
N GLN A 436 -5.03 -13.86 10.50
CA GLN A 436 -5.97 -14.26 9.45
C GLN A 436 -7.44 -14.10 9.88
N GLN A 437 -7.78 -14.33 11.15
CA GLN A 437 -9.16 -14.23 11.64
C GLN A 437 -9.62 -12.78 11.69
N LYS A 438 -8.81 -11.87 12.24
CA LYS A 438 -9.08 -10.43 12.27
C LYS A 438 -9.11 -9.84 10.86
N ALA A 439 -8.19 -10.24 9.99
CA ALA A 439 -8.16 -9.83 8.60
C ALA A 439 -9.44 -10.26 7.85
N GLN A 440 -9.89 -11.50 8.08
CA GLN A 440 -11.15 -11.98 7.54
C GLN A 440 -12.35 -11.22 8.11
N ALA A 441 -12.35 -10.88 9.39
CA ALA A 441 -13.40 -10.08 10.01
C ALA A 441 -13.50 -8.66 9.40
N ILE A 442 -12.37 -8.03 9.06
CA ILE A 442 -12.35 -6.76 8.32
C ILE A 442 -13.01 -6.90 6.94
N ILE A 443 -12.71 -7.99 6.21
CA ILE A 443 -13.33 -8.26 4.91
C ILE A 443 -14.83 -8.49 5.06
N THR A 444 -15.23 -9.34 6.00
CA THR A 444 -16.64 -9.63 6.28
C THR A 444 -17.40 -8.37 6.67
N TRP A 445 -16.81 -7.50 7.49
CA TRP A 445 -17.37 -6.20 7.81
C TRP A 445 -17.60 -5.38 6.55
N ARG A 446 -16.56 -5.08 5.77
CA ARG A 446 -16.69 -4.16 4.62
C ARG A 446 -17.60 -4.68 3.50
N GLU A 447 -17.75 -6.00 3.37
CA GLU A 447 -18.61 -6.64 2.36
C GLU A 447 -20.05 -6.83 2.83
N GLN A 448 -20.33 -6.66 4.14
CA GLN A 448 -21.67 -6.80 4.68
C GLN A 448 -22.60 -5.75 4.06
N GLU A 449 -23.71 -6.20 3.46
CA GLU A 449 -24.72 -5.30 2.90
C GLU A 449 -25.29 -4.40 3.99
N ASN A 450 -25.36 -3.09 3.70
CA ASN A 450 -25.99 -2.12 4.58
C ASN A 450 -27.52 -2.16 4.36
N PRO A 451 -28.33 -2.63 5.33
CA PRO A 451 -29.78 -2.66 5.17
C PRO A 451 -30.40 -1.26 5.15
N ASP A 452 -29.70 -0.29 5.74
CA ASP A 452 -30.13 1.10 5.87
C ASP A 452 -29.66 1.99 4.71
N ASP A 453 -28.86 1.45 3.79
CA ASP A 453 -28.47 2.15 2.57
C ASP A 453 -29.62 2.11 1.54
N GLN A 454 -30.61 2.96 1.78
CA GLN A 454 -31.64 3.32 0.81
C GLN A 454 -31.18 4.48 -0.09
N SER A 455 -29.87 4.71 -0.22
CA SER A 455 -29.37 5.83 -1.01
C SER A 455 -29.72 5.58 -2.48
N ASN A 456 -30.65 6.38 -2.98
CA ASN A 456 -30.98 6.47 -4.40
C ASN A 456 -29.89 7.34 -5.07
N THR A 457 -28.63 7.00 -4.82
CA THR A 457 -27.45 7.72 -5.30
C THR A 457 -27.17 7.30 -6.75
N GLU A 458 -26.68 8.24 -7.57
CA GLU A 458 -26.32 7.94 -8.96
C GLU A 458 -25.17 6.91 -9.06
N ASN A 459 -24.43 6.71 -7.97
CA ASN A 459 -23.36 5.71 -7.84
C ASN A 459 -23.52 4.93 -6.51
N PRO A 460 -24.29 3.82 -6.49
CA PRO A 460 -24.43 3.01 -5.29
C PRO A 460 -23.10 2.36 -4.91
N VAL A 461 -22.78 2.35 -3.62
CA VAL A 461 -21.61 1.66 -3.05
C VAL A 461 -22.07 0.34 -2.46
N ARG A 462 -21.43 -0.77 -2.85
CA ARG A 462 -21.74 -2.08 -2.29
C ARG A 462 -21.06 -2.27 -0.93
N GLY A 463 -21.77 -2.89 0.02
CA GLY A 463 -21.23 -3.25 1.33
C GLY A 463 -21.28 -2.11 2.36
N THR A 464 -20.47 -2.22 3.42
CA THR A 464 -20.33 -1.24 4.50
C THR A 464 -18.85 -0.85 4.68
N PRO A 465 -18.26 -0.15 3.70
CA PRO A 465 -16.86 0.25 3.78
C PRO A 465 -16.59 1.15 4.98
N PHE A 466 -15.37 1.06 5.50
CA PHE A 466 -14.87 1.93 6.55
C PHE A 466 -14.77 3.36 6.05
N ASN A 467 -15.23 4.32 6.85
CA ASN A 467 -15.12 5.75 6.55
C ASN A 467 -14.38 6.55 7.64
N ASN A 468 -13.89 5.85 8.66
CA ASN A 468 -13.01 6.34 9.71
C ASN A 468 -12.28 5.15 10.33
N LEU A 469 -11.12 5.39 10.93
CA LEU A 469 -10.33 4.30 11.53
C LEU A 469 -10.93 3.79 12.86
N SER A 470 -11.74 4.60 13.56
CA SER A 470 -12.34 4.23 14.84
C SER A 470 -13.27 3.01 14.74
N GLN A 471 -13.87 2.79 13.57
CA GLN A 471 -14.71 1.63 13.26
C GLN A 471 -13.97 0.29 13.38
N LEU A 472 -12.63 0.26 13.29
CA LEU A 472 -11.85 -0.97 13.51
C LEU A 472 -12.09 -1.58 14.89
N LEU A 473 -12.37 -0.77 15.92
CA LEU A 473 -12.69 -1.27 17.27
C LEU A 473 -14.06 -1.95 17.37
N GLN A 474 -14.89 -1.85 16.32
CA GLN A 474 -16.20 -2.52 16.23
C GLN A 474 -16.10 -3.86 15.51
N VAL A 475 -14.97 -4.13 14.85
CA VAL A 475 -14.73 -5.39 14.14
C VAL A 475 -14.47 -6.51 15.14
N GLU A 476 -15.08 -7.66 14.91
CA GLU A 476 -14.91 -8.83 15.76
C GLU A 476 -13.43 -9.24 15.85
N GLY A 477 -12.94 -9.45 17.08
CA GLY A 477 -11.56 -9.86 17.36
C GLY A 477 -10.52 -8.74 17.33
N VAL A 478 -10.85 -7.53 16.87
CA VAL A 478 -9.95 -6.37 16.92
C VAL A 478 -10.09 -5.68 18.27
N ASP A 479 -9.18 -6.01 19.19
CA ASP A 479 -9.10 -5.40 20.51
C ASP A 479 -8.27 -4.11 20.52
N THR A 480 -8.20 -3.45 21.68
CA THR A 480 -7.44 -2.21 21.86
C THR A 480 -5.96 -2.38 21.55
N GLN A 481 -5.37 -3.54 21.82
CA GLN A 481 -3.96 -3.81 21.54
C GLN A 481 -3.71 -3.97 20.04
N SER A 482 -4.57 -4.71 19.36
CA SER A 482 -4.51 -4.91 17.91
C SER A 482 -4.71 -3.57 17.18
N PHE A 483 -5.66 -2.76 17.65
CA PHE A 483 -5.89 -1.41 17.14
C PHE A 483 -4.64 -0.54 17.29
N ARG A 484 -4.01 -0.54 18.47
CA ARG A 484 -2.76 0.21 18.72
C ARG A 484 -1.64 -0.17 17.76
N GLN A 485 -1.52 -1.44 17.40
CA GLN A 485 -0.46 -1.94 16.53
C GLN A 485 -0.71 -1.63 15.06
N VAL A 486 -1.97 -1.69 14.61
CA VAL A 486 -2.32 -1.57 13.20
C VAL A 486 -2.50 -0.11 12.74
N VAL A 487 -2.94 0.78 13.62
CA VAL A 487 -3.46 2.12 13.28
C VAL A 487 -2.46 3.00 12.51
N ASP A 488 -1.17 2.82 12.76
CA ASP A 488 -0.08 3.57 12.09
C ASP A 488 0.17 3.12 10.64
N TRP A 489 -0.44 2.01 10.23
CA TRP A 489 -0.20 1.34 8.95
C TRP A 489 -1.41 1.36 8.02
N VAL A 490 -2.55 1.87 8.46
CA VAL A 490 -3.82 1.76 7.75
C VAL A 490 -4.43 3.10 7.38
N THR A 491 -5.20 3.09 6.31
CA THR A 491 -6.10 4.16 5.89
C THR A 491 -7.39 3.54 5.35
N TYR A 492 -8.39 4.36 5.07
CA TYR A 492 -9.63 3.98 4.39
C TYR A 492 -9.82 4.75 3.06
N ARG A 493 -8.81 5.53 2.67
CA ARG A 493 -8.75 6.34 1.44
C ARG A 493 -7.51 6.01 0.64
N SER A 494 -7.56 6.35 -0.64
CA SER A 494 -6.49 6.13 -1.59
C SER A 494 -6.30 7.36 -2.46
N HIS A 495 -5.04 7.69 -2.70
CA HIS A 495 -4.67 8.76 -3.61
C HIS A 495 -3.75 8.24 -4.72
N GLY A 496 -3.44 6.94 -4.77
CA GLY A 496 -2.62 6.32 -5.81
C GLY A 496 -3.34 5.13 -6.43
N TYR A 497 -3.55 5.17 -7.75
CA TYR A 497 -4.23 4.11 -8.49
C TYR A 497 -3.40 3.70 -9.70
N ARG A 498 -3.50 2.43 -10.06
CA ARG A 498 -3.02 1.89 -11.33
C ARG A 498 -4.21 1.63 -12.23
N ILE A 499 -4.19 2.24 -13.40
CA ILE A 499 -5.16 1.96 -14.45
C ILE A 499 -4.49 1.05 -15.46
N GLU A 500 -5.07 -0.12 -15.70
CA GLU A 500 -4.67 -1.06 -16.73
C GLU A 500 -5.77 -1.14 -17.78
N SER A 501 -5.45 -0.74 -19.01
CA SER A 501 -6.36 -0.81 -20.15
C SER A 501 -5.78 -1.73 -21.22
N ALA A 502 -6.59 -2.63 -21.73
CA ALA A 502 -6.20 -3.60 -22.75
C ALA A 502 -7.19 -3.56 -23.92
N ALA A 503 -6.69 -3.37 -25.13
CA ALA A 503 -7.50 -3.49 -26.34
C ALA A 503 -7.45 -4.92 -26.86
N VAL A 504 -8.62 -5.48 -27.11
CA VAL A 504 -8.80 -6.90 -27.45
C VAL A 504 -9.39 -7.07 -28.84
N ASP A 505 -8.94 -8.10 -29.56
CA ASP A 505 -9.53 -8.49 -30.83
C ASP A 505 -10.89 -9.21 -30.64
N LEU A 506 -11.52 -9.60 -31.75
CA LEU A 506 -12.80 -10.31 -31.74
C LEU A 506 -12.75 -11.67 -31.03
N ASN A 507 -11.55 -12.25 -30.85
CA ASN A 507 -11.34 -13.52 -30.16
C ASN A 507 -10.95 -13.31 -28.69
N GLY A 508 -10.94 -12.06 -28.20
CA GLY A 508 -10.53 -11.72 -26.84
C GLY A 508 -9.01 -11.67 -26.63
N LYS A 509 -8.21 -11.77 -27.70
CA LYS A 509 -6.75 -11.67 -27.60
C LYS A 509 -6.35 -10.21 -27.39
N ILE A 510 -5.55 -9.96 -26.36
CA ILE A 510 -4.95 -8.65 -26.10
C ILE A 510 -3.97 -8.31 -27.21
N ILE A 511 -4.21 -7.20 -27.92
CA ILE A 511 -3.36 -6.70 -28.99
C ILE A 511 -2.48 -5.54 -28.53
N ALA A 512 -3.00 -4.70 -27.64
CA ALA A 512 -2.32 -3.54 -27.09
C ALA A 512 -2.67 -3.37 -25.61
N THR A 513 -1.71 -2.92 -24.80
CA THR A 513 -1.98 -2.52 -23.42
C THR A 513 -1.47 -1.12 -23.13
N TYR A 514 -2.20 -0.40 -22.29
CA TYR A 514 -1.83 0.90 -21.75
C TYR A 514 -1.97 0.84 -20.24
N ARG A 515 -0.87 1.05 -19.53
CA ARG A 515 -0.82 0.99 -18.06
C ARG A 515 -0.26 2.27 -17.51
N GLY A 516 -0.88 2.83 -16.47
CA GLY A 516 -0.37 4.04 -15.85
C GLY A 516 -0.71 4.15 -14.38
N ILE A 517 0.11 4.94 -13.67
CA ILE A 517 -0.09 5.31 -12.28
C ILE A 517 -0.67 6.72 -12.24
N VAL A 518 -1.81 6.85 -11.59
CA VAL A 518 -2.54 8.10 -11.40
C VAL A 518 -2.53 8.43 -9.92
N VAL A 519 -2.13 9.66 -9.61
CA VAL A 519 -2.12 10.16 -8.24
C VAL A 519 -3.11 11.31 -8.11
N ARG A 520 -4.03 11.19 -7.15
CA ARG A 520 -4.98 12.22 -6.74
C ARG A 520 -4.26 13.24 -5.86
N ASN A 521 -4.29 14.51 -6.26
CA ASN A 521 -3.76 15.63 -5.48
C ASN A 521 -4.86 16.67 -5.33
N GLY A 522 -5.59 16.62 -4.20
CA GLY A 522 -6.85 17.33 -4.06
C GLY A 522 -7.86 16.88 -5.12
N SER A 523 -8.43 17.81 -5.87
CA SER A 523 -9.39 17.53 -6.94
C SER A 523 -8.75 17.21 -8.30
N GLN A 524 -7.42 17.19 -8.40
CA GLN A 524 -6.70 16.94 -9.65
C GLN A 524 -6.09 15.54 -9.70
N LEU A 525 -6.23 14.86 -10.83
CA LEU A 525 -5.59 13.58 -11.11
C LEU A 525 -4.36 13.81 -12.00
N ASN A 526 -3.20 13.36 -11.52
CA ASN A 526 -1.93 13.47 -12.23
C ASN A 526 -1.43 12.09 -12.65
N VAL A 527 -1.22 11.92 -13.96
CA VAL A 527 -0.59 10.71 -14.51
C VAL A 527 0.92 10.80 -14.27
N THR A 528 1.42 10.04 -13.29
CA THR A 528 2.82 10.09 -12.85
C THR A 528 3.72 9.23 -13.73
N TYR A 529 3.19 8.11 -14.20
CA TYR A 529 3.90 7.16 -15.04
C TYR A 529 2.91 6.49 -15.98
N TRP A 530 3.32 6.21 -17.21
CA TRP A 530 2.56 5.37 -18.12
C TRP A 530 3.50 4.56 -19.02
N ARG A 531 2.98 3.44 -19.51
CA ARG A 531 3.65 2.55 -20.45
C ARG A 531 2.63 2.00 -21.44
N GLN A 532 3.05 1.93 -22.69
CA GLN A 532 2.30 1.31 -23.79
C GLN A 532 3.10 0.12 -24.29
N ASP A 533 2.45 -1.04 -24.45
CA ASP A 533 3.03 -2.28 -24.99
C ASP A 533 2.22 -2.80 -26.18
#